data_AF-A0A1H8JN39-F1
#
_entry.id   AF-A0A1H8JN39-F1
#
_cell.length_a   1.000
_cell.length_b   1.000
_cell.length_c   1.000
_cell.angle_alpha   90.00
_cell.angle_beta   90.00
_cell.angle_gamma   90.00
#
_symmetry.space_group_name_H-M   'P 1'
#
loop_
_entity.id
_entity.type
_entity.pdbx_description
1 polymer ?
#
loop_
_entity_poly.entity_id
_entity_poly.type
_entity_poly.pdbx_seq_one_letter_code
_entity_poly.pdbx_strand_id
1 'polypeptide(L)' 'MEAVQVLMIVFYDRDDKHVSEFGTFVERPTLYEVQHIIDNLITDEVREKATYCKIEEKYYLVKK' A
#
# COMPACT_ATOMS: atom_id res chain seq x y z
N MET A 1 -0.73 -19.40 -21.29
CA MET A 1 -1.46 -18.62 -20.27
C MET A 1 -0.41 -17.82 -19.54
N GLU A 2 -0.40 -16.49 -19.70
CA GLU A 2 0.51 -15.63 -18.95
C GLU A 2 0.09 -15.61 -17.48
N ALA A 3 1.07 -15.69 -16.56
CA ALA A 3 0.81 -15.56 -15.14
C ALA A 3 0.35 -14.13 -14.88
N VAL A 4 -0.90 -13.97 -14.42
CA VAL A 4 -1.41 -12.67 -13.99
C VAL A 4 -0.65 -12.29 -12.72
N GLN A 5 0.24 -11.31 -12.83
CA GLN A 5 1.00 -10.81 -11.70
C GLN A 5 0.08 -9.98 -10.82
N VAL A 6 -0.23 -10.50 -9.63
CA VAL A 6 -1.08 -9.82 -8.65
C VAL A 6 -0.21 -8.90 -7.80
N LEU A 7 -0.53 -7.61 -7.82
CA LEU A 7 0.14 -6.59 -7.01
C LEU A 7 -0.57 -6.40 -5.69
N MET A 8 0.18 -6.10 -4.64
CA MET A 8 -0.35 -5.86 -3.29
C MET A 8 0.30 -4.61 -2.70
N ILE A 9 -0.49 -3.81 -1.98
CA ILE A 9 0.03 -2.66 -1.24
C ILE A 9 0.36 -3.14 0.17
N VAL A 10 1.61 -2.98 0.58
CA VAL A 10 2.08 -3.41 1.90
C VAL A 10 2.47 -2.19 2.71
N PHE A 11 1.94 -2.06 3.92
CA PHE A 11 2.15 -0.92 4.80
C PHE A 11 3.17 -1.27 5.89
N TYR A 12 4.08 -0.33 6.17
CA TYR A 12 5.14 -0.47 7.17
C TYR A 12 5.14 0.72 8.12
N ASP A 13 5.58 0.48 9.36
CA ASP A 13 5.83 1.54 10.35
C ASP A 13 7.23 2.16 10.18
N ARG A 14 7.68 2.95 11.17
CA ARG A 14 9.01 3.60 11.15
C ARG A 14 10.17 2.65 11.40
N ASP A 15 9.89 1.48 12.00
CA ASP A 15 10.87 0.46 12.35
C ASP A 15 10.94 -0.65 11.29
N ASP A 16 10.40 -0.40 10.09
CA ASP A 16 10.24 -1.35 8.99
C ASP A 16 9.41 -2.60 9.36
N LYS A 17 8.54 -2.51 10.37
CA LYS A 17 7.63 -3.60 10.73
C LYS A 17 6.39 -3.57 9.85
N HIS A 18 6.00 -4.76 9.39
CA HIS A 18 4.77 -4.96 8.64
C HIS A 18 3.55 -4.60 9.50
N VAL A 19 2.74 -3.65 9.01
CA VAL A 19 1.49 -3.23 9.66
C VAL A 19 0.30 -3.95 9.06
N SER A 20 0.16 -3.90 7.74
CA SER A 20 -0.99 -4.47 7.03
C SER A 20 -0.72 -4.59 5.54
N GLU A 21 -1.57 -5.34 4.85
CA GLU A 21 -1.58 -5.48 3.39
C GLU A 21 -2.98 -5.19 2.85
N PHE A 22 -3.05 -4.54 1.68
CA PHE A 22 -4.31 -4.14 1.06
C PHE A 22 -4.33 -4.42 -0.43
N GLY A 23 -5.45 -5.01 -0.86
CA GLY A 23 -5.84 -5.13 -2.25
C GLY A 23 -5.07 -6.19 -3.04
N THR A 24 -5.65 -6.56 -4.17
CA THR A 24 -4.99 -7.34 -5.23
C THR A 24 -5.24 -6.59 -6.53
N PHE A 25 -4.18 -6.09 -7.17
CA PHE A 25 -4.29 -5.33 -8.42
C PHE A 25 -3.76 -6.17 -9.57
N VAL A 26 -4.51 -6.17 -10.67
CA VAL A 26 -4.12 -6.85 -11.92
C VAL A 26 -3.18 -5.96 -12.75
N GLU A 27 -3.26 -4.65 -12.56
CA GLU A 27 -2.43 -3.65 -13.24
C GLU A 27 -1.79 -2.71 -12.21
N ARG A 28 -0.67 -2.08 -12.57
CA ARG A 28 0.03 -1.13 -11.68
C ARG A 28 -0.86 0.09 -11.42
N PRO A 29 -1.30 0.32 -10.17
CA PRO A 29 -2.09 1.50 -9.86
C PRO A 29 -1.26 2.76 -10.07
N THR A 30 -1.90 3.80 -10.59
CA THR A 30 -1.35 5.14 -10.67
C THR A 30 -1.13 5.73 -9.28
N LEU A 31 -0.27 6.75 -9.16
CA LEU A 31 -0.05 7.45 -7.89
C LEU A 31 -1.36 7.98 -7.28
N TYR A 32 -2.30 8.42 -8.12
CA TYR A 32 -3.62 8.91 -7.68
C TYR A 32 -4.45 7.78 -7.04
N GLU A 33 -4.48 6.60 -7.65
CA GLU A 33 -5.20 5.44 -7.09
C GLU A 33 -4.57 4.98 -5.77
N VAL A 34 -3.24 4.97 -5.70
CA VAL A 34 -2.53 4.64 -4.45
C VAL A 34 -2.87 5.63 -3.35
N GLN A 35 -2.84 6.93 -3.64
CA GLN A 35 -3.21 7.96 -2.67
C GLN A 35 -4.68 7.85 -2.27
N HIS A 36 -5.58 7.60 -3.23
CA HIS A 36 -6.99 7.42 -2.96
C HIS A 36 -7.24 6.21 -2.05
N ILE A 37 -6.54 5.10 -2.25
CA ILE A 37 -6.60 3.94 -1.36
C ILE A 37 -6.14 4.35 0.03
N ILE A 38 -4.97 5.00 0.15
CA ILE A 38 -4.41 5.46 1.42
C ILE A 38 -5.41 6.35 2.18
N ASP A 39 -6.00 7.33 1.49
CA ASP A 39 -6.94 8.30 2.07
C ASP A 39 -8.23 7.61 2.56
N ASN A 40 -8.65 6.55 1.86
CA ASN A 40 -9.85 5.78 2.19
C ASN A 40 -9.58 4.57 3.10
N LEU A 41 -8.37 4.36 3.61
CA LEU A 41 -8.13 3.33 4.61
C LEU A 41 -8.87 3.71 5.90
N ILE A 42 -9.93 2.97 6.19
CA ILE A 42 -10.76 3.14 7.38
C ILE A 42 -10.11 2.48 8.61
N THR A 43 -9.08 1.65 8.41
CA THR A 43 -8.41 0.95 9.50
C THR A 43 -7.54 1.93 10.31
N ASP A 44 -7.97 2.20 11.54
CA ASP A 44 -7.25 3.05 12.50
C ASP A 44 -5.79 2.60 12.68
N GLU A 45 -5.54 1.30 12.64
CA GLU A 45 -4.19 0.73 12.74
C GLU A 45 -3.25 1.19 11.62
N VAL A 46 -3.72 1.23 10.37
CA VAL A 46 -2.88 1.65 9.24
C VAL A 46 -2.69 3.16 9.29
N ARG A 47 -3.74 3.93 9.59
CA ARG A 47 -3.65 5.39 9.72
C ARG A 47 -2.69 5.83 10.83
N GLU A 48 -2.70 5.14 11.97
CA GLU A 48 -1.88 5.49 13.13
C GLU A 48 -0.42 5.04 12.96
N LYS A 49 -0.22 3.77 12.59
CA LYS A 49 1.09 3.11 12.62
C LYS A 49 1.85 3.18 11.30
N ALA A 50 1.16 3.17 10.15
CA ALA A 50 1.86 3.16 8.87
C ALA A 50 2.54 4.50 8.59
N THR A 51 3.78 4.42 8.10
CA THR A 51 4.61 5.56 7.72
C THR A 51 4.84 5.60 6.20
N TYR A 52 4.99 4.43 5.58
CA TYR A 52 5.13 4.31 4.14
C TYR A 52 4.46 3.00 3.66
N CYS A 53 4.19 2.92 2.37
CA CYS A 53 3.72 1.70 1.74
C CYS A 53 4.61 1.30 0.56
N LYS A 54 4.60 0.00 0.26
CA LYS A 54 5.37 -0.62 -0.81
C LYS A 54 4.42 -1.31 -1.78
N ILE A 55 4.65 -1.08 -3.08
CA ILE A 55 3.95 -1.76 -4.18
C ILE A 55 5.04 -2.30 -5.10
N GLU A 56 5.18 -3.62 -5.18
CA GLU A 56 6.34 -4.29 -5.80
C GLU A 56 7.68 -3.79 -5.22
N GLU A 57 8.50 -3.11 -6.03
CA GLU A 57 9.81 -2.53 -5.66
C GLU A 57 9.75 -1.00 -5.44
N LYS A 58 8.57 -0.39 -5.55
CA LYS A 58 8.39 1.07 -5.39
C LYS A 58 7.86 1.42 -4.00
N TYR A 59 8.42 2.47 -3.41
CA TYR A 59 8.07 3.01 -2.11
C TYR A 59 7.25 4.30 -2.26
N TYR A 60 6.16 4.42 -1.51
CA TYR A 60 5.30 5.60 -1.48
C TYR A 60 5.14 6.09 -0.04
N LEU A 61 5.25 7.40 0.16
CA LEU A 61 5.05 8.02 1.47
C LEU A 61 3.55 8.15 1.76
N VAL A 62 3.14 7.69 2.94
CA VAL A 62 1.79 7.94 3.45
C VAL A 62 1.79 9.34 4.07
N LYS A 63 1.15 10.30 3.39
CA LYS A 63 1.02 11.67 3.91
C LYS A 63 0.03 11.66 5.08
N LYS A 64 0.47 12.16 6.24
CA LYS A 64 -0.40 12.47 7.38
C LYS A 64 -0.98 13.87 7.24
#